data_AF-A0A7S1CZT9-F1
#
_entry.id   AF-A0A7S1CZT9-F1
#
_cell.length_a   1.000
_cell.length_b   1.000
_cell.length_c   1.000
_cell.angle_alpha   90.00
_cell.angle_beta   90.00
_cell.angle_gamma   90.00
#
_symmetry.space_group_name_H-M   'P 1'
#
loop_
_entity.id
_entity.type
_entity.pdbx_description
1 polymer ?
#
loop_
_entity_poly.entity_id
_entity_poly.type
_entity_poly.pdbx_seq_one_letter_code
_entity_poly.pdbx_strand_id
1 'polypeptide(L)'
;KFVKSGCENCIPLASYLKAELASLSIVRCSRDSNITSLYDQAIDDAAQKGWIHLEAMANERAAEHLLRTRRLSTNGSSEEIDPISEYPRSPSPSKYLETSLSLFDRWGAGAKVGQMKEKYASFLQQRSDIDSFPASVTIETPVSDIA
;
A
#
# COMPACT_ATOMS: atom_id res chain seq x y z
N LYS A 1 29.41 -9.51 -27.19
CA LYS A 1 28.15 -9.98 -27.81
C LYS A 1 27.02 -9.65 -26.84
N PHE A 2 26.31 -8.53 -27.03
CA PHE A 2 25.11 -8.24 -26.22
C PHE A 2 24.01 -9.14 -26.74
N VAL A 3 23.76 -10.25 -26.04
CA VAL A 3 22.54 -11.01 -26.28
C VAL A 3 21.43 -10.08 -25.80
N LYS A 4 20.64 -9.53 -26.74
CA LYS A 4 19.36 -8.89 -26.41
C LYS A 4 18.47 -10.01 -25.84
N SER A 5 18.60 -10.24 -24.54
CA SER A 5 17.77 -11.15 -23.78
C SER A 5 16.39 -10.49 -23.69
N GLY A 6 15.58 -10.65 -24.74
CA GLY A 6 14.24 -10.05 -24.82
C GLY A 6 13.30 -10.45 -23.67
N CYS A 7 13.68 -11.48 -22.92
CA CYS A 7 12.99 -11.96 -21.73
C CYS A 7 13.30 -11.17 -20.45
N GLU A 8 14.35 -10.36 -20.37
CA GLU A 8 14.62 -9.56 -19.15
C GLU A 8 13.61 -8.43 -18.95
N ASN A 9 12.89 -8.05 -20.00
CA ASN A 9 11.84 -7.05 -19.91
C ASN A 9 10.60 -7.57 -19.17
N CYS A 10 10.31 -8.88 -19.15
CA CYS A 10 9.05 -9.34 -18.57
C CYS A 10 9.10 -9.61 -17.05
N ILE A 11 10.24 -9.40 -16.38
CA ILE A 11 10.41 -9.70 -14.95
C ILE A 11 9.35 -8.97 -14.09
N PRO A 12 9.15 -7.63 -14.21
CA PRO A 12 8.17 -6.94 -13.38
C PRO A 12 6.73 -7.44 -13.60
N LEU A 13 6.39 -7.76 -14.85
CA LEU A 13 5.08 -8.32 -15.19
C LEU A 13 4.89 -9.72 -14.60
N ALA A 14 5.93 -10.56 -14.65
CA ALA A 14 5.88 -11.90 -14.06
C ALA A 14 5.72 -11.83 -12.53
N SER A 15 6.44 -10.94 -11.85
CA SER A 15 6.31 -10.71 -10.41
C SER A 15 4.90 -10.23 -10.04
N TYR A 16 4.34 -9.28 -10.80
CA TYR A 16 2.96 -8.82 -10.61
C TYR A 16 1.93 -9.95 -10.79
N LEU A 17 2.03 -10.73 -11.87
CA LEU A 17 1.10 -11.85 -12.12
C LEU A 17 1.19 -12.93 -11.04
N LYS A 18 2.40 -13.18 -10.50
CA LYS A 18 2.60 -14.10 -9.37
C LYS A 18 1.86 -13.63 -8.12
N ALA A 19 1.90 -12.33 -7.80
CA ALA A 19 1.17 -11.74 -6.69
C ALA A 19 -0.36 -11.83 -6.90
N GLU A 20 -0.85 -11.52 -8.11
CA GLU A 20 -2.27 -11.62 -8.46
C GLU A 20 -2.79 -13.06 -8.32
N LEU A 21 -2.07 -14.04 -8.88
CA LEU A 21 -2.43 -15.46 -8.76
C LEU A 21 -2.50 -15.91 -7.30
N ALA A 22 -1.54 -15.49 -6.46
CA ALA A 22 -1.55 -15.78 -5.03
C ALA A 22 -2.79 -15.15 -4.36
N SER A 23 -3.15 -13.92 -4.73
CA SER A 23 -4.32 -13.21 -4.18
C SER A 23 -5.68 -13.81 -4.59
N LEU A 24 -5.76 -14.47 -5.75
CA LEU A 24 -6.98 -15.15 -6.20
C LEU A 24 -7.14 -16.54 -5.56
N SER A 25 -6.02 -17.19 -5.21
CA SER A 25 -5.97 -18.56 -4.68
C SER A 25 -6.40 -18.68 -3.21
N ILE A 26 -6.89 -17.60 -2.60
CA ILE A 26 -7.26 -17.46 -1.17
C ILE A 26 -8.34 -18.47 -0.72
N VAL A 27 -8.97 -19.23 -1.62
CA VAL A 27 -10.01 -20.21 -1.22
C VAL A 27 -9.43 -21.45 -0.52
N ARG A 28 -8.11 -21.74 -0.51
CA ARG A 28 -7.63 -23.03 0.09
C ARG A 28 -6.31 -23.09 0.86
N CYS A 29 -5.51 -22.04 0.98
CA CYS A 29 -4.22 -22.16 1.68
C CYS A 29 -4.18 -21.34 2.97
N SER A 30 -4.16 -22.05 4.09
CA SER A 30 -3.93 -21.61 5.49
C SER A 30 -2.54 -20.95 5.73
N ARG A 31 -1.97 -20.29 4.72
CA ARG A 31 -0.70 -19.54 4.79
C ARG A 31 -0.88 -18.23 4.04
N ASP A 32 -1.63 -17.31 4.63
CA ASP A 32 -1.74 -15.90 4.21
C ASP A 32 -0.38 -15.15 4.27
N SER A 33 0.68 -15.79 4.76
CA SER A 33 2.02 -15.23 4.89
C SER A 33 2.76 -15.19 3.54
N ASN A 34 2.37 -14.27 2.65
CA ASN A 34 3.27 -13.39 1.89
C ASN A 34 2.65 -12.71 0.66
N ILE A 35 1.32 -12.62 0.52
CA ILE A 35 0.75 -11.92 -0.67
C ILE A 35 1.22 -10.46 -0.72
N THR A 36 1.24 -9.76 0.42
CA THR A 36 1.75 -8.39 0.52
C THR A 36 3.21 -8.28 0.08
N SER A 37 4.09 -9.18 0.51
CA SER A 37 5.50 -9.12 0.10
C SER A 37 5.72 -9.51 -1.36
N LEU A 38 4.84 -10.33 -1.95
CA LEU A 38 4.86 -10.57 -3.40
C LEU A 38 4.51 -9.29 -4.17
N TYR A 39 3.57 -8.49 -3.68
CA TYR A 39 3.30 -7.18 -4.26
C TYR A 39 4.47 -6.21 -4.03
N ASP A 40 5.09 -6.21 -2.85
CA ASP A 40 6.27 -5.38 -2.59
C ASP A 40 7.40 -5.71 -3.55
N GLN A 41 7.68 -7.00 -3.78
CA GLN A 41 8.65 -7.43 -4.78
C GLN A 41 8.27 -6.97 -6.19
N ALA A 42 6.99 -7.05 -6.56
CA ALA A 42 6.53 -6.59 -7.87
C ALA A 42 6.66 -5.06 -8.04
N ILE A 43 6.43 -4.30 -6.97
CA ILE A 43 6.63 -2.84 -6.92
C ILE A 43 8.11 -2.52 -7.11
N ASP A 44 8.99 -3.18 -6.36
CA ASP A 44 10.45 -2.97 -6.46
C ASP A 44 10.99 -3.32 -7.85
N ASP A 45 10.58 -4.45 -8.41
CA ASP A 45 10.98 -4.88 -9.75
C ASP A 45 10.51 -3.88 -10.82
N ALA A 46 9.27 -3.38 -10.71
CA ALA A 46 8.72 -2.39 -11.63
C ALA A 46 9.44 -1.03 -11.49
N ALA A 47 9.70 -0.59 -10.26
CA ALA A 47 10.40 0.66 -9.98
C ALA A 47 11.83 0.64 -10.52
N GLN A 48 12.58 -0.45 -10.31
CA GLN A 48 13.95 -0.61 -10.82
C GLN A 48 14.03 -0.56 -12.36
N LYS A 49 12.98 -1.01 -13.05
CA LYS A 49 12.89 -0.95 -14.52
C LYS A 49 12.25 0.33 -15.05
N GLY A 50 11.72 1.20 -14.18
CA GLY A 50 11.02 2.42 -14.56
C GLY A 50 9.63 2.18 -15.16
N TRP A 51 8.98 1.06 -14.82
CA TRP A 51 7.67 0.67 -15.35
C TRP A 51 6.54 1.24 -14.50
N ILE A 52 6.38 2.56 -14.58
CA ILE A 52 5.49 3.37 -13.74
C ILE A 52 4.06 2.81 -13.68
N HIS A 53 3.53 2.32 -14.80
CA HIS A 53 2.16 1.79 -14.86
C HIS A 53 2.00 0.45 -14.11
N LEU A 54 2.99 -0.45 -14.19
CA LEU A 54 2.97 -1.69 -13.40
C LEU A 54 3.17 -1.40 -11.91
N GLU A 55 4.09 -0.50 -11.59
CA GLU A 55 4.30 -0.04 -10.22
C GLU A 55 3.00 0.53 -9.63
N ALA A 56 2.27 1.36 -10.40
CA ALA A 56 0.99 1.92 -9.99
C ALA A 56 -0.06 0.84 -9.72
N MET A 57 -0.19 -0.14 -10.63
CA MET A 57 -1.14 -1.25 -10.48
C MET A 57 -0.79 -2.16 -9.30
N ALA A 58 0.49 -2.48 -9.11
CA ALA A 58 0.95 -3.30 -8.00
C ALA A 58 0.66 -2.62 -6.64
N ASN A 59 0.90 -1.31 -6.53
CA ASN A 59 0.53 -0.52 -5.37
C ASN A 59 -1.00 -0.54 -5.11
N GLU A 60 -1.84 -0.32 -6.14
CA GLU A 60 -3.31 -0.36 -6.00
C GLU A 60 -3.78 -1.73 -5.46
N ARG A 61 -3.23 -2.82 -6.01
CA ARG A 61 -3.60 -4.19 -5.64
C ARG A 61 -3.11 -4.58 -4.25
N ALA A 62 -1.92 -4.17 -3.86
CA ALA A 62 -1.41 -4.33 -2.50
C ALA A 62 -2.36 -3.69 -1.48
N ALA A 63 -2.79 -2.45 -1.74
CA ALA A 63 -3.75 -1.76 -0.88
C ALA A 63 -5.09 -2.49 -0.81
N GLU A 64 -5.64 -2.89 -1.96
CA GLU A 64 -6.92 -3.60 -2.03
C GLU A 64 -6.88 -4.94 -1.28
N HIS A 65 -5.77 -5.68 -1.38
CA HIS A 65 -5.55 -6.91 -0.62
C HIS A 65 -5.57 -6.65 0.88
N LEU A 66 -4.79 -5.68 1.38
CA LEU A 66 -4.75 -5.34 2.81
C LEU A 66 -6.11 -4.90 3.34
N LEU A 67 -6.86 -4.09 2.57
CA LEU A 67 -8.21 -3.66 2.95
C LEU A 67 -9.19 -4.84 3.00
N ARG A 68 -9.08 -5.78 2.07
CA ARG A 68 -9.90 -6.99 2.04
C ARG A 68 -9.61 -7.89 3.24
N THR A 69 -8.34 -8.14 3.54
CA THR A 69 -7.92 -8.99 4.67
C THR A 69 -8.37 -8.40 6.00
N ARG A 70 -8.28 -7.08 6.19
CA ARG A 70 -8.80 -6.41 7.39
C ARG A 70 -10.30 -6.60 7.59
N ARG A 71 -11.11 -6.49 6.53
CA ARG A 71 -12.57 -6.69 6.59
C ARG A 71 -12.97 -8.12 6.95
N LEU A 72 -12.18 -9.10 6.52
CA LEU A 72 -12.42 -10.51 6.85
C LEU A 72 -12.09 -10.78 8.31
N SER A 73 -11.03 -10.17 8.84
CA SER A 73 -10.64 -10.28 10.25
C SER A 73 -11.71 -9.73 11.20
N THR A 74 -12.37 -8.62 10.86
CA THR A 74 -13.36 -7.97 11.75
C THR A 74 -14.66 -8.76 11.91
N ASN A 75 -14.96 -9.68 11.00
CA ASN A 75 -16.22 -10.43 11.01
C ASN A 75 -16.09 -11.83 11.66
N GLY A 76 -14.88 -12.22 12.08
CA GLY A 76 -14.54 -13.60 12.44
C GLY A 76 -14.55 -13.96 13.92
N SER A 77 -13.99 -13.13 14.82
CA SER A 77 -13.85 -13.48 16.25
C SER A 77 -13.15 -12.38 17.03
N SER A 78 -13.73 -11.98 18.17
CA SER A 78 -13.24 -10.98 19.13
C SER A 78 -12.03 -11.44 19.98
N GLU A 79 -11.09 -12.20 19.42
CA GLU A 79 -9.82 -12.47 20.08
C GLU A 79 -8.71 -11.72 19.35
N GLU A 80 -8.45 -10.50 19.82
CA GLU A 80 -7.22 -9.75 19.56
C GLU A 80 -6.02 -10.56 20.05
N ILE A 81 -5.54 -11.46 19.20
CA ILE A 81 -4.12 -11.83 19.24
C ILE A 81 -3.50 -11.02 18.12
N ASP A 82 -3.01 -9.82 18.46
CA ASP A 82 -2.05 -9.11 17.63
C ASP A 82 -0.94 -10.11 17.29
N PRO A 83 -0.83 -10.57 16.03
CA PRO A 83 0.26 -11.45 15.65
C PRO A 83 1.52 -10.63 15.88
N ILE A 84 2.33 -11.08 16.84
CA ILE A 84 3.56 -10.43 17.28
C ILE A 84 4.43 -10.15 16.05
N SER A 85 4.34 -8.89 15.64
CA SER A 85 5.22 -8.02 14.90
C SER A 85 6.63 -8.55 14.65
N GLU A 86 6.79 -9.47 13.70
CA GLU A 86 8.10 -9.79 13.11
C GLU A 86 8.13 -9.64 11.59
N TYR A 87 7.11 -9.00 11.02
CA TYR A 87 7.21 -8.50 9.65
C TYR A 87 7.67 -7.04 9.68
N PRO A 88 8.75 -6.68 8.96
CA PRO A 88 9.11 -5.28 8.77
C PRO A 88 7.87 -4.54 8.28
N ARG A 89 7.51 -3.44 8.96
CA ARG A 89 6.26 -2.69 8.77
C ARG A 89 5.94 -2.51 7.29
N SER A 90 5.10 -3.39 6.73
CA SER A 90 4.54 -3.17 5.40
C SER A 90 3.81 -1.82 5.41
N PRO A 91 3.92 -1.02 4.33
CA PRO A 91 3.22 0.24 4.22
C PRO A 91 1.73 0.11 4.57
N SER A 92 1.15 1.17 5.14
CA SER A 92 -0.30 1.21 5.34
C SER A 92 -1.02 1.18 3.98
N PRO A 93 -2.26 0.67 3.91
CA PRO A 93 -3.04 0.68 2.67
C PRO A 93 -3.13 2.08 2.04
N SER A 94 -3.30 3.12 2.85
CA SER A 94 -3.32 4.52 2.38
C SER A 94 -2.01 4.91 1.70
N LYS A 95 -0.86 4.46 2.21
CA LYS A 95 0.45 4.78 1.60
C LYS A 95 0.58 4.17 0.21
N TYR A 96 0.15 2.93 0.01
CA TYR A 96 0.12 2.32 -1.32
C TYR A 96 -0.84 3.06 -2.26
N LEU A 97 -2.03 3.45 -1.80
CA LEU A 97 -2.99 4.20 -2.61
C LEU A 97 -2.47 5.58 -3.02
N GLU A 98 -1.81 6.32 -2.12
CA GLU A 98 -1.16 7.60 -2.41
C GLU A 98 -0.07 7.44 -3.48
N THR A 99 0.80 6.44 -3.33
CA THR A 99 1.86 6.15 -4.30
C THR A 99 1.26 5.78 -5.65
N SER A 100 0.26 4.90 -5.67
CA SER A 100 -0.45 4.49 -6.89
C SER A 100 -1.08 5.69 -7.60
N LEU A 101 -1.76 6.57 -6.87
CA LEU A 101 -2.34 7.81 -7.42
C LEU A 101 -1.27 8.70 -8.06
N SER A 102 -0.15 8.93 -7.37
CA SER A 102 0.95 9.73 -7.90
C SER A 102 1.55 9.12 -9.17
N LEU A 103 1.69 7.79 -9.23
CA LEU A 103 2.22 7.08 -10.40
C LEU A 103 1.24 7.11 -11.59
N PHE A 104 -0.06 6.89 -11.36
CA PHE A 104 -1.08 7.02 -12.40
C PHE A 104 -1.17 8.45 -12.94
N ASP A 105 -1.06 9.45 -12.07
CA ASP A 105 -1.03 10.86 -12.45
C ASP A 105 0.20 11.16 -13.33
N ARG A 106 1.40 10.76 -12.89
CA ARG A 106 2.65 10.89 -13.67
C ARG A 106 2.62 10.15 -15.00
N TRP A 107 1.93 9.01 -15.08
CA TRP A 107 1.76 8.27 -16.33
C TRP A 107 0.75 8.94 -17.28
N GLY A 108 -0.09 9.86 -16.78
CA GLY A 108 -1.13 10.54 -17.56
C GLY A 108 -2.47 9.80 -17.58
N ALA A 109 -2.69 8.84 -16.68
CA ALA A 109 -3.91 8.05 -16.58
C ALA A 109 -5.02 8.79 -15.79
N GLY A 110 -5.39 9.99 -16.22
CA GLY A 110 -6.30 10.88 -15.47
C GLY A 110 -7.67 10.27 -15.15
N ALA A 111 -8.24 9.49 -16.07
CA ALA A 111 -9.51 8.77 -15.83
C ALA A 111 -9.39 7.78 -14.65
N LYS A 112 -8.26 7.06 -14.58
CA LYS A 112 -7.98 6.11 -13.49
C LYS A 112 -7.77 6.82 -12.16
N VAL A 113 -7.07 7.97 -12.17
CA VAL A 113 -6.91 8.82 -10.98
C VAL A 113 -8.28 9.27 -10.44
N GLY A 114 -9.18 9.73 -11.31
CA GLY A 114 -10.55 10.09 -10.93
C GLY A 114 -11.30 8.93 -10.27
N GLN A 115 -11.29 7.76 -10.91
CA GLN A 115 -11.93 6.54 -10.39
C GLN A 115 -11.36 6.11 -9.03
N MET A 116 -10.04 6.21 -8.84
CA MET A 116 -9.40 5.84 -7.57
C MET A 116 -9.76 6.80 -6.44
N LYS A 117 -9.77 8.11 -6.71
CA LYS A 117 -10.19 9.13 -5.73
C LYS A 117 -11.62 8.91 -5.27
N GLU A 118 -12.51 8.55 -6.20
CA GLU A 118 -13.90 8.21 -5.89
C GLU A 118 -14.01 6.90 -5.09
N LYS A 119 -13.39 5.81 -5.58
CA LYS A 119 -13.47 4.48 -4.96
C LYS A 119 -12.88 4.43 -3.55
N TYR A 120 -11.81 5.18 -3.29
CA TYR A 120 -11.04 5.12 -2.05
C TYR A 120 -11.11 6.41 -1.23
N ALA A 121 -12.10 7.28 -1.46
CA ALA A 121 -12.24 8.58 -0.80
C ALA A 121 -12.08 8.49 0.74
N SER A 122 -12.74 7.52 1.36
CA SER A 122 -12.70 7.33 2.83
C SER A 122 -11.32 6.98 3.39
N PHE A 123 -10.44 6.37 2.60
CA PHE A 123 -9.09 5.99 3.03
C PHE A 123 -8.05 7.07 2.74
N LEU A 124 -8.35 7.97 1.80
CA LEU A 124 -7.49 9.09 1.40
C LEU A 124 -7.73 10.33 2.27
N GLN A 125 -8.96 10.55 2.76
CA GLN A 125 -9.32 11.72 3.59
C GLN A 125 -8.83 11.63 5.05
N GLN A 126 -8.62 10.44 5.60
CA GLN A 126 -8.23 10.24 7.01
C GLN A 126 -6.89 10.89 7.41
N ARG A 127 -6.09 11.39 6.46
CA ARG A 127 -4.83 12.09 6.73
C ARG A 127 -4.95 13.61 6.76
N SER A 128 -5.87 14.22 6.01
CA SER A 128 -6.01 15.69 6.02
C SER A 128 -6.44 16.21 7.39
N ASP A 129 -7.18 15.38 8.14
CA ASP A 129 -7.71 15.78 9.44
C ASP A 129 -6.67 15.67 10.57
N ILE A 130 -5.65 14.82 10.40
CA ILE A 130 -4.57 14.63 11.39
C ILE A 130 -3.49 15.71 11.22
N ASP A 131 -3.19 16.14 9.99
CA ASP A 131 -2.25 17.26 9.79
C ASP A 131 -2.89 18.64 10.06
N SER A 132 -4.20 18.68 10.31
CA SER A 132 -4.93 19.87 10.75
C SER A 132 -5.08 19.97 12.27
N PHE A 133 -4.13 19.41 13.05
CA PHE A 133 -4.01 19.80 14.45
C PHE A 133 -3.59 21.27 14.52
N PRO A 134 -4.31 22.13 15.26
CA PRO A 134 -3.93 23.52 15.39
C PRO A 134 -2.55 23.60 16.04
N ALA A 135 -1.59 24.10 15.27
CA ALA A 135 -0.29 24.49 15.77
C ALA A 135 -0.49 25.64 16.76
N SER A 136 -0.73 25.32 18.04
CA SER A 136 -0.48 26.13 19.25
C SER A 136 -1.27 25.55 20.44
N VAL A 137 -0.72 24.54 21.11
CA VAL A 137 -0.96 24.42 22.55
C VAL A 137 0.20 25.17 23.20
N THR A 138 0.02 26.47 23.41
CA THR A 138 0.90 27.28 24.25
C THR A 138 0.71 26.77 25.68
N ILE A 139 1.63 25.93 26.15
CA ILE A 139 1.68 25.54 27.56
C ILE A 139 2.26 26.73 28.30
N GLU A 140 1.40 27.61 28.83
CA GLU A 140 1.81 28.62 29.78
C GLU A 140 2.38 27.89 31.01
N THR A 141 3.70 27.98 31.17
CA THR A 141 4.37 27.50 32.39
C THR A 141 4.15 28.56 33.46
N PRO A 142 3.52 28.23 34.60
CA PRO A 142 3.43 29.17 35.70
C PRO A 142 4.82 29.35 36.32
N VAL A 143 5.41 30.53 36.08
CA VAL A 143 6.60 30.99 36.78
C VAL A 143 6.23 31.13 38.26
N SER A 144 6.63 30.13 39.05
CA SER A 144 6.52 30.21 40.50
C SER A 144 7.72 31.02 40.99
N ASP A 145 7.46 32.29 41.29
CA ASP A 145 8.35 33.13 42.10
C ASP A 145 8.53 32.47 43.47
N ILE A 146 9.77 32.06 43.79
CA ILE A 146 10.17 31.72 45.15
C ILE A 146 11.24 32.72 45.56
N ALA A 147 10.89 33.49 46.58
CA ALA A 147 11.60 34.60 47.20
C ALA A 147 12.88 34.21 47.93
#